data_AF-A0A9P0KJ95-F1
#
_entry.id   AF-A0A9P0KJ95-F1
#
_cell.length_a   1.000
_cell.length_b   1.000
_cell.length_c   1.000
_cell.angle_alpha   90.00
_cell.angle_beta   90.00
_cell.angle_gamma   90.00
#
_symmetry.space_group_name_H-M   'P 1'
#
loop_
_entity.id
_entity.type
_entity.pdbx_description
1 polymer ?
#
loop_
_entity_poly.entity_id
_entity_poly.type
_entity_poly.pdbx_seq_one_letter_code
_entity_poly.pdbx_strand_id
1 'polypeptide(L)'
;MKECENELDDMSCVKKLMKSMKNTQDRKTDEFVNYMEKKIASPTNTLKLHGSSKVIPVYHTGTTSFEQCTCDMDFQLMDLGKIYYPRYLKTGVCKQNSCAEFHKCVERKYKVRVLKQRETEDPDNTSLLPKSLREYWVAETVTVAVACECAPDI
;
A
#
# COMPACT_ATOMS: atom_id res chain seq x y z
N MET A 1 21.42 -15.02 12.50
CA MET A 1 19.98 -14.95 12.20
C MET A 1 19.19 -14.90 13.50
N LYS A 2 19.47 -13.91 14.37
CA LYS A 2 18.80 -13.67 15.66
C LYS A 2 19.02 -12.22 16.11
N GLU A 3 18.52 -11.23 15.37
CA GLU A 3 18.85 -9.83 15.70
C GLU A 3 17.85 -8.78 15.19
N CYS A 4 16.56 -9.12 15.14
CA CYS A 4 15.49 -8.14 14.93
C CYS A 4 14.23 -8.56 15.72
N GLU A 5 14.35 -8.66 17.05
CA GLU A 5 13.18 -8.68 17.91
C GLU A 5 13.17 -7.36 18.69
N ASN A 6 12.09 -6.61 18.47
CA ASN A 6 11.68 -5.34 19.09
C ASN A 6 12.00 -4.06 18.29
N GLU A 7 10.92 -3.30 18.07
CA GLU A 7 10.76 -1.96 17.47
C GLU A 7 10.75 -1.88 15.92
N LEU A 8 9.52 -1.81 15.40
CA LEU A 8 9.16 -1.62 13.98
C LEU A 8 9.41 -0.19 13.45
N ASP A 9 10.08 0.69 14.22
CA ASP A 9 10.39 2.07 13.85
C ASP A 9 11.90 2.37 13.74
N ASP A 10 12.78 1.37 13.87
CA ASP A 10 14.21 1.60 13.66
C ASP A 10 14.60 1.59 12.17
N MET A 11 14.51 2.77 11.56
CA MET A 11 15.05 3.07 10.21
C MET A 11 16.53 2.67 10.05
N SER A 12 17.29 2.49 11.14
CA SER A 12 18.66 1.97 11.12
C SER A 12 18.71 0.48 10.76
N CYS A 13 17.72 -0.30 11.21
CA CYS A 13 17.58 -1.73 10.89
C CYS A 13 17.25 -1.94 9.41
N VAL A 14 16.28 -1.17 8.88
CA VAL A 14 15.94 -1.20 7.45
C VAL A 14 17.15 -0.84 6.59
N LYS A 15 17.91 0.19 6.97
CA LYS A 15 19.14 0.58 6.28
C LYS A 15 20.23 -0.50 6.36
N LYS A 16 20.39 -1.18 7.50
CA LYS A 16 21.35 -2.29 7.67
C LYS A 16 20.95 -3.52 6.84
N LEU A 17 19.67 -3.88 6.80
CA LEU A 17 19.14 -4.93 5.94
C LEU A 17 19.36 -4.60 4.46
N MET A 18 19.03 -3.38 4.02
CA MET A 18 19.27 -2.96 2.64
C MET A 18 20.76 -2.93 2.27
N LYS A 19 21.64 -2.56 3.22
CA LYS A 19 23.09 -2.61 3.03
C LYS A 19 23.62 -4.04 2.97
N SER A 20 23.06 -4.96 3.76
CA SER A 20 23.41 -6.38 3.74
C SER A 20 22.94 -7.08 2.47
N MET A 21 21.80 -6.68 1.89
CA MET A 21 21.31 -7.23 0.62
C MET A 21 22.11 -6.71 -0.59
N LYS A 22 22.65 -5.49 -0.53
CA LYS A 22 23.50 -4.93 -1.59
C LYS A 22 24.83 -5.68 -1.79
N ASN A 23 25.33 -6.38 -0.77
CA ASN A 23 26.61 -7.12 -0.86
C ASN A 23 26.50 -8.48 -1.58
N THR A 24 25.29 -8.91 -1.95
CA THR A 24 25.05 -10.25 -2.55
C THR A 24 24.38 -10.17 -3.93
N GLN A 25 24.26 -8.99 -4.53
CA GLN A 25 23.28 -8.75 -5.59
C GLN A 25 23.92 -8.29 -6.92
N ASP A 26 23.58 -8.99 -8.01
CA ASP A 26 24.09 -8.78 -9.37
C ASP A 26 23.71 -7.40 -9.95
N ARG A 27 24.61 -6.85 -10.78
CA ARG A 27 24.57 -5.52 -11.41
C ARG A 27 23.27 -5.19 -12.18
N LYS A 28 22.54 -6.21 -12.65
CA LYS A 28 21.23 -6.05 -13.34
C LYS A 28 20.09 -5.73 -12.37
N THR A 29 20.19 -6.16 -11.11
CA THR A 29 19.19 -5.89 -10.07
C THR A 29 19.27 -4.44 -9.60
N ASP A 30 20.47 -3.85 -9.62
CA ASP A 30 20.68 -2.44 -9.27
C ASP A 30 19.98 -1.49 -10.24
N GLU A 31 19.98 -1.78 -11.54
CA GLU A 31 19.27 -0.94 -12.52
C GLU A 31 17.76 -0.93 -12.30
N PHE A 32 17.18 -2.07 -11.88
CA PHE A 32 15.76 -2.19 -11.61
C PHE A 32 15.34 -1.52 -10.30
N VAL A 33 16.11 -1.72 -9.22
CA VAL A 33 15.88 -1.01 -7.94
C VAL A 33 16.03 0.49 -8.15
N ASN A 34 17.06 0.94 -8.88
CA ASN A 34 17.24 2.34 -9.22
C ASN A 34 16.10 2.87 -10.11
N TYR A 35 15.55 2.07 -11.03
CA TYR A 35 14.38 2.45 -11.83
C TYR A 35 13.14 2.65 -10.95
N MET A 36 12.89 1.74 -10.01
CA MET A 36 11.76 1.84 -9.08
C MET A 36 11.94 2.98 -8.08
N GLU A 37 13.13 3.14 -7.50
CA GLU A 37 13.48 4.27 -6.62
C GLU A 37 13.34 5.61 -7.35
N LYS A 38 13.78 5.71 -8.60
CA LYS A 38 13.64 6.93 -9.41
C LYS A 38 12.18 7.22 -9.77
N LYS A 39 11.32 6.21 -9.86
CA LYS A 39 9.88 6.37 -10.11
C LYS A 39 9.10 6.73 -8.83
N ILE A 40 9.55 6.26 -7.66
CA ILE A 40 9.04 6.65 -6.34
C ILE A 40 9.52 8.06 -5.96
N ALA A 41 10.76 8.41 -6.33
CA ALA A 41 11.35 9.74 -6.11
C ALA A 41 10.92 10.78 -7.16
N SER A 42 10.25 10.37 -8.24
CA SER A 42 9.61 11.29 -9.16
C SER A 42 8.34 11.81 -8.48
N PRO A 43 8.22 13.12 -8.18
CA PRO A 43 7.03 13.66 -7.59
C PRO A 43 5.90 13.56 -8.62
N THR A 44 5.06 12.54 -8.52
CA THR A 44 3.69 12.64 -9.02
C THR A 44 3.08 13.84 -8.32
N ASN A 45 2.83 14.90 -9.10
CA ASN A 45 2.08 16.10 -8.77
C ASN A 45 1.69 16.17 -7.30
N THR A 46 2.57 16.77 -6.49
CA THR A 46 2.14 17.34 -5.22
C THR A 46 0.95 18.22 -5.57
N LEU A 47 -0.26 17.81 -5.20
CA LEU A 47 -1.35 18.75 -5.01
C LEU A 47 -0.77 19.78 -4.05
N LYS A 48 -0.35 20.92 -4.60
CA LYS A 48 0.06 22.08 -3.81
C LYS A 48 -1.19 22.46 -3.02
N LEU A 49 -1.27 22.01 -1.78
CA LEU A 49 -2.09 22.66 -0.77
C LEU A 49 -1.44 24.02 -0.53
N HIS A 50 -1.77 24.97 -1.41
CA HIS A 50 -1.51 26.37 -1.21
C HIS A 50 -2.45 26.81 -0.08
N GLY A 51 -1.91 27.02 1.11
CA GLY A 51 -2.67 27.52 2.24
C GLY A 51 -2.12 26.99 3.55
N SER A 52 -1.12 27.69 4.10
CA SER A 52 -0.89 27.68 5.54
C SER A 52 -2.04 28.43 6.22
N SER A 53 -3.22 27.84 6.21
CA SER A 53 -4.23 28.15 7.21
C SER A 53 -3.94 27.22 8.36
N LYS A 54 -3.58 27.78 9.52
CA LYS A 54 -3.66 27.06 10.78
C LYS A 54 -5.09 26.53 10.89
N VAL A 55 -5.31 25.27 10.53
CA VAL A 55 -6.58 24.61 10.79
C VAL A 55 -6.60 24.40 12.30
N ILE A 56 -7.21 25.34 13.01
CA ILE A 56 -7.62 25.11 14.39
C ILE A 56 -8.72 24.05 14.27
N PRO A 57 -8.55 22.83 14.80
CA PRO A 57 -9.65 21.87 14.84
C PRO A 57 -10.77 22.53 15.66
N VAL A 58 -11.88 22.85 15.00
CA VAL A 58 -13.08 23.32 15.68
C VAL A 58 -13.64 22.11 16.40
N TYR A 59 -13.25 21.92 17.66
CA TYR A 59 -13.99 21.06 18.55
C TYR A 59 -15.34 21.74 18.78
N HIS A 60 -16.39 21.21 18.15
CA HIS A 60 -17.75 21.62 18.48
C HIS A 60 -18.06 21.14 19.91
N THR A 61 -17.94 22.05 20.88
CA THR A 61 -18.45 21.85 22.24
C THR A 61 -19.97 22.03 22.26
N GLY A 62 -20.66 21.22 21.46
CA GLY A 62 -22.12 21.13 21.43
C GLY A 62 -22.52 19.76 21.96
N THR A 63 -23.18 19.73 23.11
CA THR A 63 -23.80 18.54 23.69
C THR A 63 -25.01 18.14 22.84
N THR A 64 -24.73 17.52 21.70
CA THR A 64 -25.68 16.84 20.81
C THR A 64 -24.94 15.58 20.35
N SER A 65 -25.53 14.41 20.51
CA SER A 65 -24.96 13.14 20.06
C SER A 65 -24.71 13.20 18.56
N PHE A 66 -23.49 13.60 18.16
CA PHE A 66 -23.03 13.47 16.80
C PHE A 66 -22.96 11.98 16.52
N GLU A 67 -23.95 11.48 15.79
CA GLU A 67 -23.91 10.15 15.20
C GLU A 67 -22.56 9.98 14.51
N GLN A 68 -21.83 8.93 14.90
CA GLN A 68 -20.50 8.67 14.39
C GLN A 68 -20.60 8.35 12.89
N CYS A 69 -20.16 9.29 12.04
CA CYS A 69 -20.09 9.10 10.59
C CYS A 69 -18.73 8.52 10.13
N THR A 70 -17.94 7.97 11.05
CA THR A 70 -16.57 7.49 10.78
C THR A 70 -16.46 6.02 11.06
N CYS A 71 -15.95 5.25 10.08
CA CYS A 71 -15.75 3.82 10.28
C CYS A 71 -14.29 3.51 10.59
N ASP A 72 -14.07 2.78 11.68
CA ASP A 72 -12.74 2.33 12.09
C ASP A 72 -12.21 1.25 11.14
N MET A 73 -10.90 1.25 10.94
CA MET A 73 -10.20 0.32 10.07
C MET A 73 -8.92 -0.17 10.73
N ASP A 74 -8.70 -1.49 10.70
CA ASP A 74 -7.40 -2.06 11.02
C ASP A 74 -6.65 -2.40 9.75
N PHE A 75 -5.35 -2.12 9.70
CA PHE A 75 -4.51 -2.49 8.57
C PHE A 75 -3.74 -3.78 8.84
N GLN A 76 -3.72 -4.64 7.83
CA GLN A 76 -2.96 -5.88 7.83
C GLN A 76 -2.04 -5.97 6.61
N LEU A 77 -0.98 -6.77 6.74
CA LEU A 77 -0.12 -7.14 5.63
C LEU A 77 -0.69 -8.37 4.92
N MET A 78 -0.85 -8.26 3.62
CA MET A 78 -1.21 -9.35 2.72
C MET A 78 0.06 -9.84 2.02
N ASP A 79 0.45 -11.09 2.27
CA ASP A 79 1.58 -11.75 1.61
C ASP A 79 1.12 -12.41 0.31
N LEU A 80 1.61 -11.92 -0.82
CA LEU A 80 1.35 -12.49 -2.14
C LEU A 80 2.27 -13.68 -2.46
N GLY A 81 3.36 -13.85 -1.70
CA GLY A 81 4.37 -14.88 -1.91
C GLY A 81 5.64 -14.36 -2.60
N LYS A 82 6.67 -15.21 -2.60
CA LYS A 82 8.04 -14.84 -3.00
C LYS A 82 8.22 -14.50 -4.48
N ILE A 83 7.28 -14.94 -5.32
CA ILE A 83 7.32 -14.72 -6.77
C ILE A 83 6.71 -13.37 -7.19
N TYR A 84 6.20 -12.60 -6.22
CA TYR A 84 5.57 -11.30 -6.47
C TYR A 84 6.46 -10.14 -6.06
N TYR A 85 6.36 -9.05 -6.83
CA TYR A 85 6.90 -7.75 -6.47
C TYR A 85 5.82 -6.65 -6.58
N PRO A 86 5.55 -5.89 -5.50
CA PRO A 86 6.00 -6.15 -4.13
C PRO A 86 5.37 -7.44 -3.55
N ARG A 87 6.08 -8.14 -2.67
CA ARG A 87 5.57 -9.35 -2.00
C ARG A 87 4.44 -9.05 -1.00
N TYR A 88 4.57 -7.95 -0.27
CA TYR A 88 3.62 -7.57 0.78
C TYR A 88 2.84 -6.34 0.34
N LEU A 89 1.52 -6.39 0.48
CA LEU A 89 0.63 -5.24 0.31
C LEU A 89 -0.05 -4.89 1.64
N LYS A 90 -0.32 -3.61 1.86
CA LYS A 90 -1.15 -3.14 2.96
C LYS A 90 -2.61 -3.16 2.51
N THR A 91 -3.46 -3.84 3.26
CA THR A 91 -4.92 -3.83 3.05
C THR A 91 -5.59 -3.60 4.39
N GLY A 92 -6.70 -2.88 4.42
CA GLY A 92 -7.45 -2.69 5.65
C GLY A 92 -8.67 -3.61 5.77
N VAL A 93 -9.24 -3.68 6.96
CA VAL A 93 -10.46 -4.39 7.31
C VAL A 93 -11.33 -3.46 8.14
N CYS A 94 -12.60 -3.30 7.75
CA CYS A 94 -13.53 -2.41 8.45
C CYS A 94 -14.11 -3.03 9.72
N LYS A 95 -14.22 -2.25 10.79
CA LYS A 95 -14.92 -2.65 12.02
C LYS A 95 -16.41 -2.36 11.89
N GLN A 96 -17.24 -3.41 11.90
CA GLN A 96 -18.65 -3.37 11.47
C GLN A 96 -19.60 -2.47 12.30
N ASN A 97 -19.19 -1.92 13.45
CA ASN A 97 -20.10 -1.23 14.40
C ASN A 97 -19.61 0.18 14.81
N SER A 98 -18.87 0.87 13.95
CA SER A 98 -18.35 2.22 14.26
C SER A 98 -19.23 3.36 13.73
N CYS A 99 -20.32 3.02 13.05
CA CYS A 99 -21.11 3.93 12.22
C CYS A 99 -22.58 3.95 12.70
N ALA A 100 -23.29 5.05 12.44
CA ALA A 100 -24.63 5.32 12.96
C ALA A 100 -25.68 4.23 12.63
N GLU A 101 -26.82 4.25 13.34
CA GLU A 101 -27.94 3.32 13.09
C GLU A 101 -28.36 3.37 11.60
N PHE A 102 -28.74 2.20 11.05
CA PHE A 102 -29.05 1.99 9.62
C PHE A 102 -27.90 2.22 8.63
N HIS A 103 -26.66 2.31 9.11
CA HIS A 103 -25.47 2.32 8.28
C HIS A 103 -24.54 1.16 8.63
N LYS A 104 -23.78 0.71 7.63
CA LYS A 104 -22.72 -0.27 7.80
C LYS A 104 -21.40 0.24 7.27
N CYS A 105 -20.32 -0.22 7.89
CA CYS A 105 -18.97 0.07 7.46
C CYS A 105 -18.64 -0.79 6.23
N VAL A 106 -18.37 -0.16 5.09
CA VAL A 106 -17.99 -0.87 3.86
C VAL A 106 -16.58 -0.53 3.41
N GLU A 107 -15.88 -1.52 2.86
CA GLU A 107 -14.52 -1.36 2.34
C GLU A 107 -14.50 -0.60 1.01
N ARG A 108 -13.72 0.48 0.96
CA ARG A 108 -13.32 1.12 -0.29
C ARG A 108 -12.13 0.37 -0.88
N LYS A 109 -12.37 -0.28 -2.02
CA LYS A 109 -11.41 -1.15 -2.71
C LYS A 109 -10.63 -0.41 -3.80
N TYR A 110 -9.33 -0.67 -3.89
CA TYR A 110 -8.43 -0.18 -4.92
C TYR A 110 -7.72 -1.34 -5.62
N LYS A 111 -7.53 -1.22 -6.94
CA LYS A 111 -6.85 -2.22 -7.78
C LYS A 111 -5.38 -1.86 -7.93
N VAL A 112 -4.51 -2.62 -7.28
CA VAL A 112 -3.05 -2.48 -7.34
C VAL A 112 -2.50 -3.39 -8.43
N ARG A 113 -1.57 -2.86 -9.24
CA ARG A 113 -0.80 -3.66 -10.19
C ARG A 113 0.46 -4.18 -9.53
N VAL A 114 0.66 -5.50 -9.60
CA VAL A 114 1.85 -6.19 -9.08
C VAL A 114 2.55 -6.92 -10.22
N LEU A 115 3.83 -7.19 -10.05
CA LEU A 115 4.59 -8.05 -10.93
C LEU A 115 4.59 -9.47 -10.34
N LYS A 116 4.29 -10.47 -11.16
CA LYS A 116 4.46 -11.88 -10.84
C LYS A 116 5.53 -12.46 -11.78
N GLN A 117 6.42 -13.29 -11.25
CA GLN A 117 7.39 -14.01 -12.06
C GLN A 117 6.67 -14.85 -13.12
N ARG A 118 7.09 -14.73 -14.38
CA ARG A 118 6.46 -15.40 -15.52
C ARG A 118 6.67 -16.92 -15.42
N GLU A 119 5.59 -17.67 -15.61
CA GLU A 119 5.56 -19.11 -15.82
C GLU A 119 5.27 -19.42 -17.30
N THR A 120 5.63 -20.62 -17.77
CA THR A 120 5.55 -21.01 -19.20
C THR A 120 4.14 -20.91 -19.79
N GLU A 121 3.12 -21.01 -18.94
CA GLU A 121 1.71 -21.02 -19.31
C GLU A 121 1.05 -19.63 -19.21
N ASP A 122 1.76 -18.62 -18.72
CA ASP A 122 1.15 -17.32 -18.48
C ASP A 122 0.76 -16.64 -19.81
N PRO A 123 -0.47 -16.09 -19.91
CA PRO A 123 -0.92 -15.38 -21.10
C PRO A 123 -0.03 -14.15 -21.36
N ASP A 124 0.15 -13.80 -22.63
CA ASP A 124 1.02 -12.68 -23.03
C ASP A 124 0.37 -11.30 -22.79
N ASN A 125 -0.02 -11.04 -21.53
CA ASN A 125 -0.51 -9.75 -21.05
C ASN A 125 0.64 -8.77 -20.78
N THR A 126 1.80 -8.99 -21.39
CA THR A 126 3.03 -8.24 -21.14
C THR A 126 3.11 -6.93 -21.90
N SER A 127 2.14 -6.65 -22.78
CA SER A 127 1.97 -5.34 -23.43
C SER A 127 1.93 -4.19 -22.42
N LEU A 128 1.46 -4.47 -21.21
CA LEU A 128 1.36 -3.57 -20.06
C LEU A 128 2.70 -3.26 -19.38
N LEU A 129 3.75 -4.01 -19.72
CA LEU A 129 5.09 -3.87 -19.15
C LEU A 129 6.07 -3.28 -20.19
N PRO A 130 7.10 -2.56 -19.75
CA PRO A 130 8.26 -2.25 -20.58
C PRO A 130 8.91 -3.51 -21.14
N LYS A 131 9.46 -3.45 -22.36
CA LYS A 131 10.05 -4.60 -23.07
C LYS A 131 11.04 -5.40 -22.23
N SER A 132 11.87 -4.74 -21.43
CA SER A 132 12.89 -5.36 -20.57
C SER A 132 12.30 -6.25 -19.46
N LEU A 133 11.04 -6.02 -19.05
CA LEU A 133 10.40 -6.81 -18.00
C LEU A 133 9.56 -7.96 -18.54
N ARG A 134 9.16 -7.90 -19.82
CA ARG A 134 8.23 -8.88 -20.41
C ARG A 134 8.76 -10.30 -20.44
N GLU A 135 10.08 -10.46 -20.48
CA GLU A 135 10.74 -11.77 -20.54
C GLU A 135 10.57 -12.55 -19.24
N TYR A 136 10.59 -11.86 -18.09
CA TYR A 136 10.64 -12.50 -16.76
C TYR A 136 9.41 -12.23 -15.89
N TRP A 137 8.58 -11.26 -16.25
CA TRP A 137 7.47 -10.79 -15.43
C TRP A 137 6.18 -10.67 -16.22
N VAL A 138 5.07 -10.89 -15.52
CA VAL A 138 3.72 -10.56 -15.95
C VAL A 138 3.09 -9.58 -14.96
N ALA A 139 2.20 -8.72 -15.46
CA ALA A 139 1.46 -7.78 -14.62
C ALA A 139 0.14 -8.42 -14.18
N GLU A 140 -0.06 -8.54 -12.88
CA GLU A 140 -1.33 -8.98 -12.30
C GLU A 140 -2.00 -7.84 -11.52
N THR A 141 -3.31 -7.94 -11.35
CA THR A 141 -4.09 -6.96 -10.60
C THR A 141 -4.62 -7.58 -9.31
N VAL A 142 -4.20 -7.03 -8.18
CA VAL A 142 -4.64 -7.42 -6.84
C VAL A 142 -5.54 -6.33 -6.28
N THR A 143 -6.62 -6.70 -5.61
CA THR A 143 -7.52 -5.73 -4.96
C THR A 143 -7.18 -5.62 -3.48
N VAL A 144 -7.06 -4.40 -2.97
CA VAL A 144 -6.88 -4.11 -1.53
C VAL A 144 -7.95 -3.14 -1.05
N ALA A 145 -8.33 -3.22 0.22
CA ALA A 145 -9.13 -2.18 0.85
C ALA A 145 -8.20 -1.07 1.37
N VAL A 146 -8.49 0.17 1.02
CA VAL A 146 -7.66 1.35 1.35
C VAL A 146 -8.33 2.30 2.35
N ALA A 147 -9.64 2.19 2.52
CA ALA A 147 -10.42 2.97 3.47
C ALA A 147 -11.74 2.26 3.81
N CYS A 148 -12.40 2.74 4.86
CA CYS A 148 -13.75 2.34 5.25
C CYS A 148 -14.68 3.54 5.19
N GLU A 149 -15.93 3.31 4.84
CA GLU A 149 -16.95 4.37 4.80
C GLU A 149 -18.29 3.91 5.36
N CYS A 150 -19.07 4.86 5.85
CA CYS A 150 -20.48 4.63 6.19
C CYS A 150 -21.28 4.55 4.90
N ALA A 151 -21.96 3.44 4.67
CA ALA A 151 -22.96 3.32 3.63
C ALA A 151 -24.30 2.89 4.23
N PRO A 152 -25.44 3.35 3.68
CA PRO A 152 -26.76 2.89 4.10
C PRO A 152 -26.86 1.35 4.06
N ASP A 153 -27.43 0.76 5.11
CA ASP A 153 -27.74 -0.66 5.17
C ASP A 153 -29.12 -0.91 4.54
N ILE A 154 -29.13 -1.07 3.21
CA ILE A 154 -30.32 -1.36 2.40
C ILE A 154 -30.70 -2.83 2.49
#